data_AF-A0AAC9RP05-F1
#
_entry.id   AF-A0AAC9RP05-F1
#
_cell.length_a   1.000
_cell.length_b   1.000
_cell.length_c   1.000
_cell.angle_alpha   90.00
_cell.angle_beta   90.00
_cell.angle_gamma   90.00
#
_symmetry.space_group_name_H-M   'P 1'
#
loop_
_entity.id
_entity.type
_entity.pdbx_description
1 polymer ?
#
loop_
_entity_poly.entity_id
_entity_poly.type
_entity_poly.pdbx_seq_one_letter_code
_entity_poly.pdbx_strand_id
1 'polypeptide(L)'
;MTCDRCTDKLCASKVPIFSNLSREELVEIIAMTGHRSYHKGESVFLEGTNAATLYLINVGKIKLYKYTKEGKEQILHILADGDFFGELNLLKEGTYGFYAEAMAETRVCTLTKDKLRNLILKRPEIGLKILEVVSERLLKLENLAQNLATNDVETRIAQLILDLSKENGRNIDRGIEIKLSLTREDMSNYIGVARETISRKLKKFQDEGIIEVIGNKKIILLDEERLKGHLSL
;
A
#
# COMPACT_ATOMS: atom_id res chain seq x y z
N MET A 1 -9.23 10.05 29.63
CA MET A 1 -9.78 11.13 28.79
C MET A 1 -9.87 10.61 27.38
N THR A 2 -11.07 10.22 26.99
CA THR A 2 -11.45 9.85 25.63
C THR A 2 -11.27 11.05 24.71
N CYS A 3 -10.82 10.82 23.48
CA CYS A 3 -10.63 11.88 22.50
C CYS A 3 -12.00 12.43 22.06
N ASP A 4 -12.39 13.60 22.61
CA ASP A 4 -13.68 14.26 22.35
C ASP A 4 -13.85 14.77 20.90
N ARG A 5 -12.94 14.46 19.99
CA ARG A 5 -12.96 14.90 18.57
C ARG A 5 -12.85 13.79 17.54
N CYS A 6 -12.87 12.51 17.94
CA CYS A 6 -12.98 11.41 16.97
C CYS A 6 -14.41 11.39 16.39
N THR A 7 -14.61 12.15 15.32
CA THR A 7 -15.87 12.24 14.55
C THR A 7 -16.12 10.93 13.81
N ASP A 8 -16.95 10.05 14.39
CA ASP A 8 -17.53 8.78 13.87
C ASP A 8 -16.61 7.71 13.25
N LYS A 9 -15.40 8.06 12.79
CA LYS A 9 -14.35 7.19 12.28
C LYS A 9 -13.14 7.24 13.21
N LEU A 10 -12.80 6.09 13.75
CA LEU A 10 -11.67 5.90 14.66
C LEU A 10 -10.36 6.18 13.91
N CYS A 11 -9.54 7.13 14.37
CA CYS A 11 -8.29 7.52 13.68
C CYS A 11 -7.34 6.34 13.47
N ALA A 12 -7.33 5.36 14.39
CA ALA A 12 -6.57 4.12 14.27
C ALA A 12 -6.93 3.31 13.02
N SER A 13 -8.16 3.41 12.48
CA SER A 13 -8.57 2.71 11.26
C SER A 13 -7.79 3.15 10.01
N LYS A 14 -7.14 4.32 10.03
CA LYS A 14 -6.30 4.79 8.92
C LYS A 14 -4.93 4.12 8.89
N VAL A 15 -4.50 3.51 9.98
CA VAL A 15 -3.20 2.85 10.06
C VAL A 15 -3.33 1.49 9.36
N PRO A 16 -2.58 1.22 8.28
CA PRO A 16 -2.80 0.04 7.43
C PRO A 16 -2.77 -1.28 8.20
N ILE A 17 -1.86 -1.44 9.15
CA ILE A 17 -1.75 -2.68 9.95
C ILE A 17 -2.99 -2.96 10.82
N PHE A 18 -3.89 -1.98 10.99
CA PHE A 18 -5.13 -2.11 11.76
C PHE A 18 -6.37 -2.22 10.87
N SER A 19 -6.22 -2.35 9.54
CA SER A 19 -7.35 -2.32 8.59
C SER A 19 -8.37 -3.43 8.79
N ASN A 20 -7.94 -4.59 9.28
CA ASN A 20 -8.80 -5.77 9.48
C ASN A 20 -9.34 -5.88 10.92
N LEU A 21 -9.09 -4.88 11.77
CA LEU A 21 -9.58 -4.88 13.15
C LEU A 21 -11.04 -4.42 13.21
N SER A 22 -11.81 -5.05 14.10
CA SER A 22 -13.19 -4.66 14.37
C SER A 22 -13.27 -3.29 15.05
N ARG A 23 -14.45 -2.69 15.07
CA ARG A 23 -14.66 -1.40 15.75
C ARG A 23 -14.29 -1.51 17.23
N GLU A 24 -14.64 -2.61 17.88
CA GLU A 24 -14.36 -2.88 19.30
C GLU A 24 -12.85 -2.96 19.54
N GLU A 25 -12.12 -3.68 18.68
CA GLU A 25 -10.65 -3.79 18.75
C GLU A 25 -9.95 -2.44 18.53
N LEU A 26 -10.44 -1.63 17.59
CA LEU A 26 -9.93 -0.28 17.35
C LEU A 26 -10.20 0.65 18.53
N VAL A 27 -11.35 0.51 19.22
CA VAL A 27 -11.66 1.26 20.44
C VAL A 27 -10.67 0.92 21.55
N GLU A 28 -10.33 -0.36 21.73
CA GLU A 28 -9.32 -0.78 22.71
C GLU A 28 -7.94 -0.17 22.42
N ILE A 29 -7.52 -0.18 21.15
CA ILE A 29 -6.27 0.48 20.73
C ILE A 29 -6.31 1.97 21.08
N ILE A 30 -7.40 2.67 20.73
CA ILE A 30 -7.53 4.10 20.98
C ILE A 30 -7.53 4.42 22.47
N ALA A 31 -8.20 3.60 23.29
CA ALA A 31 -8.24 3.77 24.74
C ALA A 31 -6.83 3.71 25.38
N MET A 32 -5.88 3.05 24.73
CA MET A 32 -4.50 2.96 25.16
C MET A 32 -3.60 4.08 24.62
N THR A 33 -4.07 4.90 23.69
CA THR A 33 -3.23 5.97 23.11
C THR A 33 -2.95 7.09 24.12
N GLY A 34 -1.72 7.59 24.13
CA GLY A 34 -1.35 8.84 24.80
C GLY A 34 -1.64 10.03 23.90
N HIS A 35 -1.66 11.23 24.46
CA HIS A 35 -1.82 12.47 23.69
C HIS A 35 -0.58 13.34 23.91
N ARG A 36 -0.04 13.89 22.82
CA ARG A 36 1.07 14.86 22.86
C ARG A 36 0.75 16.06 21.99
N SER A 37 1.28 17.21 22.39
CA SER A 37 1.20 18.45 21.64
C SER A 37 2.62 18.96 21.41
N TYR A 38 2.85 19.57 20.27
CA TYR A 38 4.14 20.10 19.84
C TYR A 38 3.94 21.51 19.28
N HIS A 39 4.80 22.43 19.70
CA HIS A 39 4.85 23.77 19.14
C HIS A 39 5.51 23.76 17.76
N LYS A 40 5.27 24.82 16.97
CA LYS A 40 5.97 24.99 15.69
C LYS A 40 7.49 25.04 15.91
N GLY A 41 8.22 24.21 15.17
CA GLY A 41 9.68 24.05 15.24
C GLY A 41 10.14 23.02 16.28
N GLU A 42 9.22 22.44 17.07
CA GLU A 42 9.57 21.43 18.07
C GLU A 42 9.84 20.07 17.42
N SER A 43 10.92 19.42 17.87
CA SER A 43 11.24 18.07 17.43
C SER A 43 10.33 17.04 18.10
N VAL A 44 9.71 16.18 17.29
CA VAL A 44 8.93 15.04 17.76
C VAL A 44 9.85 13.91 18.17
N PHE A 45 10.87 13.64 17.35
CA PHE A 45 11.98 12.75 17.65
C PHE A 45 13.18 13.05 16.73
N LEU A 46 14.34 12.52 17.12
CA LEU A 46 15.59 12.65 16.39
C LEU A 46 15.96 11.35 15.68
N GLU A 47 16.67 11.46 14.56
CA GLU A 47 17.28 10.30 13.91
C GLU A 47 18.22 9.57 14.89
N GLY A 48 18.23 8.24 14.82
CA GLY A 48 19.05 7.38 15.67
C GLY A 48 18.49 7.13 17.07
N THR A 49 17.42 7.82 17.48
CA THR A 49 16.75 7.53 18.77
C THR A 49 15.88 6.27 18.68
N ASN A 50 15.65 5.62 19.82
CA ASN A 50 14.88 4.37 19.87
C ASN A 50 13.46 4.57 19.31
N ALA A 51 13.09 3.77 18.31
CA ALA A 51 11.79 3.86 17.68
C ALA A 51 10.83 2.86 18.29
N ALA A 52 9.92 3.36 19.12
CA ALA A 52 8.95 2.52 19.84
C ALA A 52 7.55 3.14 19.89
N THR A 53 7.28 4.19 19.11
CA THR A 53 6.01 4.92 19.15
C THR A 53 5.48 5.16 17.75
N LEU A 54 4.21 4.80 17.54
CA LEU A 54 3.36 5.24 16.44
C LEU A 54 2.70 6.57 16.83
N TYR A 55 2.70 7.50 15.89
CA TYR A 55 2.07 8.80 16.00
C TYR A 55 0.93 8.90 14.97
N LEU A 56 -0.24 9.34 15.41
CA LEU A 56 -1.35 9.71 14.53
C LEU A 56 -1.61 11.21 14.68
N ILE A 57 -1.55 11.95 13.57
CA ILE A 57 -1.74 13.40 13.57
C ILE A 57 -3.23 13.69 13.68
N ASN A 58 -3.66 14.28 14.79
CA ASN A 58 -5.04 14.72 14.97
C ASN A 58 -5.26 16.07 14.29
N VAL A 59 -4.35 17.01 14.54
CA VAL A 59 -4.29 18.31 13.86
C VAL A 59 -2.85 18.78 13.79
N GLY A 60 -2.46 19.42 12.70
CA GLY A 60 -1.16 20.06 12.52
C GLY A 60 -0.42 19.55 11.30
N LYS A 61 0.88 19.83 11.25
CA LYS A 61 1.75 19.39 10.16
C LYS A 61 3.12 18.99 10.70
N ILE A 62 3.65 17.89 10.22
CA ILE A 62 4.97 17.37 10.59
C ILE A 62 5.78 17.15 9.32
N LYS A 63 7.03 17.63 9.30
CA LYS A 63 8.00 17.22 8.29
C LYS A 63 8.81 16.03 8.81
N LEU A 64 9.01 15.04 7.95
CA LEU A 64 9.99 13.99 8.12
C LEU A 64 11.19 14.31 7.22
N TYR A 65 12.39 14.34 7.77
CA TYR A 65 13.57 14.78 7.03
C TYR A 65 14.85 14.07 7.46
N LYS A 66 15.89 14.17 6.63
CA LYS A 66 17.27 13.74 6.93
C LYS A 66 18.24 14.87 6.61
N TYR A 67 19.47 14.79 7.13
CA TYR A 67 20.58 15.59 6.63
C TYR A 67 21.37 14.81 5.58
N THR A 68 21.73 15.45 4.47
CA THR A 68 22.67 14.88 3.50
C THR A 68 24.09 14.82 4.09
N LYS A 69 25.03 14.16 3.41
CA LYS A 69 26.43 14.10 3.84
C LYS A 69 27.07 15.49 3.96
N GLU A 70 26.56 16.45 3.19
CA GLU A 70 26.97 17.85 3.17
C GLU A 70 26.22 18.71 4.22
N GLY A 71 25.41 18.10 5.09
CA GLY A 71 24.67 18.78 6.16
C GLY A 71 23.42 19.53 5.70
N LYS A 72 22.95 19.32 4.46
CA LYS A 72 21.72 19.96 3.98
C LYS A 72 20.48 19.19 4.43
N GLU A 73 19.47 19.91 4.89
CA GLU A 73 18.17 19.31 5.21
C GLU A 73 17.48 18.83 3.92
N GLN A 74 17.11 17.55 3.88
CA GLN A 74 16.32 16.92 2.83
C GLN A 74 15.00 16.44 3.41
N ILE A 75 13.90 17.10 3.03
CA ILE A 75 12.54 16.70 3.40
C ILE A 75 12.17 15.44 2.62
N LEU A 76 11.76 14.40 3.34
CA LEU A 76 11.28 13.13 2.79
C LEU A 76 9.76 13.17 2.60
N HIS A 77 9.04 13.63 3.63
CA HIS A 77 7.58 13.71 3.63
C HIS A 77 7.10 14.92 4.44
N ILE A 78 5.93 15.45 4.08
CA ILE A 78 5.15 16.38 4.89
C ILE A 78 3.83 15.69 5.19
N LEU A 79 3.53 15.51 6.45
CA LEU A 79 2.35 14.82 6.97
C LEU A 79 1.39 15.84 7.59
N ALA A 80 0.10 15.61 7.46
CA ALA A 80 -0.98 16.49 7.91
C ALA A 80 -2.06 15.72 8.70
N ASP A 81 -3.15 16.41 9.03
CA ASP A 81 -4.31 15.88 9.75
C ASP A 81 -4.77 14.52 9.21
N GLY A 82 -4.75 13.51 10.08
CA GLY A 82 -5.15 12.15 9.77
C GLY A 82 -4.04 11.25 9.23
N ASP A 83 -2.85 11.78 8.94
CA ASP A 83 -1.67 10.97 8.63
C ASP A 83 -1.08 10.35 9.90
N PHE A 84 -0.20 9.37 9.71
CA PHE A 84 0.50 8.67 10.78
C PHE A 84 1.95 8.40 10.38
N PHE A 85 2.79 8.09 11.38
CA PHE A 85 4.19 7.71 11.17
C PHE A 85 4.73 6.94 12.37
N GLY A 86 5.79 6.16 12.15
CA GLY A 86 6.46 5.35 13.19
C GLY A 86 5.88 3.94 13.36
N GLU A 87 4.92 3.56 12.53
CA GLU A 87 4.24 2.27 12.51
C GLU A 87 5.17 1.08 12.30
N LEU A 88 6.24 1.25 11.50
CA LEU A 88 7.17 0.18 11.15
C LEU A 88 7.93 -0.38 12.38
N ASN A 89 8.07 0.44 13.42
CA ASN A 89 8.82 0.08 14.62
C ASN A 89 7.93 -0.45 15.75
N LEU A 90 6.62 -0.62 15.50
CA LEU A 90 5.73 -1.26 16.48
C LEU A 90 5.95 -2.77 16.58
N LEU A 91 6.44 -3.41 15.51
CA LEU A 91 6.60 -4.88 15.45
C LEU A 91 8.06 -5.34 15.52
N LYS A 92 9.02 -4.43 15.36
CA LYS A 92 10.46 -4.71 15.35
C LYS A 92 11.20 -3.77 16.29
N GLU A 93 12.33 -4.19 16.84
CA GLU A 93 13.28 -3.26 17.45
C GLU A 93 13.99 -2.43 16.37
N GLY A 94 14.23 -1.16 16.65
CA GLY A 94 14.89 -0.26 15.69
C GLY A 94 15.04 1.16 16.21
N THR A 95 15.72 1.97 15.42
CA THR A 95 15.86 3.40 15.66
C THR A 95 15.14 4.19 14.57
N TYR A 96 14.77 5.44 14.87
CA TYR A 96 14.19 6.30 13.86
C TYR A 96 15.23 6.59 12.79
N GLY A 97 14.92 6.23 11.55
CA GLY A 97 15.80 6.47 10.41
C GLY A 97 15.71 7.89 9.87
N PHE A 98 15.03 8.83 10.53
CA PHE A 98 14.87 10.21 10.08
C PHE A 98 14.46 11.08 11.28
N TYR A 99 14.51 12.40 11.11
CA TYR A 99 14.00 13.37 12.08
C TYR A 99 12.52 13.62 11.83
N ALA A 100 11.79 14.00 12.88
CA ALA A 100 10.43 14.52 12.79
C ALA A 100 10.33 15.84 13.54
N GLU A 101 9.77 16.86 12.88
CA GLU A 101 9.60 18.21 13.44
C GLU A 101 8.21 18.76 13.09
N ALA A 102 7.57 19.40 14.07
CA ALA A 102 6.28 20.05 13.89
C ALA A 102 6.44 21.37 13.09
N MET A 103 5.75 21.49 11.96
CA MET A 103 5.75 22.68 11.11
C MET A 103 4.72 23.74 11.55
N ALA A 104 3.81 23.36 12.44
CA ALA A 104 2.76 24.17 13.05
C ALA A 104 2.41 23.61 14.43
N GLU A 105 1.55 24.31 15.19
CA GLU A 105 0.92 23.74 16.40
C GLU A 105 0.28 22.38 16.05
N THR A 106 0.81 21.32 16.64
CA THR A 106 0.50 19.95 16.24
C THR A 106 0.07 19.14 17.45
N ARG A 107 -1.03 18.40 17.33
CA ARG A 107 -1.52 17.45 18.34
C ARG A 107 -1.57 16.06 17.74
N VAL A 108 -1.00 15.10 18.46
CA VAL A 108 -0.90 13.71 18.01
C VAL A 108 -1.41 12.74 19.08
N CYS A 109 -1.98 11.63 18.62
CA CYS A 109 -2.19 10.44 19.45
C CYS A 109 -0.96 9.54 19.33
N THR A 110 -0.52 8.94 20.43
CA THR A 110 0.68 8.10 20.49
C THR A 110 0.33 6.70 20.96
N LEU A 111 0.75 5.67 20.23
CA LEU A 111 0.67 4.28 20.65
C LEU A 111 2.07 3.73 20.78
N THR A 112 2.45 3.26 21.98
CA THR A 112 3.77 2.67 22.18
C THR A 112 3.77 1.18 21.83
N LYS A 113 4.94 0.68 21.44
CA LYS A 113 5.20 -0.74 21.18
C LYS A 113 4.78 -1.62 22.35
N ASP A 114 5.16 -1.28 23.58
CA ASP A 114 4.82 -2.08 24.77
C ASP A 114 3.31 -2.16 24.99
N LYS A 115 2.59 -1.06 24.74
CA LYS A 115 1.13 -1.05 24.81
C LYS A 115 0.52 -2.00 23.79
N LEU A 116 0.93 -1.91 22.52
CA LEU A 116 0.45 -2.83 21.48
C LEU A 116 0.81 -4.29 21.80
N ARG A 117 2.06 -4.54 22.24
CA ARG A 117 2.53 -5.87 22.63
C ARG A 117 1.67 -6.45 23.74
N ASN A 118 1.39 -5.69 24.79
CA ASN A 118 0.56 -6.14 25.90
C ASN A 118 -0.87 -6.42 25.46
N LEU A 119 -1.43 -5.63 24.53
CA LEU A 119 -2.74 -5.90 23.95
C LEU A 119 -2.75 -7.21 23.16
N ILE A 120 -1.74 -7.46 22.31
CA ILE A 120 -1.63 -8.70 21.55
C ILE A 120 -1.49 -9.91 22.49
N LEU A 121 -0.72 -9.80 23.57
CA LEU A 121 -0.59 -10.88 24.56
C LEU A 121 -1.91 -11.17 25.29
N LYS A 122 -2.75 -10.14 25.49
CA LYS A 122 -4.07 -10.29 26.11
C LYS A 122 -5.16 -10.75 25.13
N ARG A 123 -5.03 -10.35 23.86
CA ARG A 123 -5.98 -10.61 22.76
C ARG A 123 -5.21 -11.10 21.51
N PRO A 124 -4.77 -12.37 21.49
CA PRO A 124 -3.94 -12.91 20.41
C PRO A 124 -4.57 -12.80 19.01
N GLU A 125 -5.90 -12.78 18.92
CA GLU A 125 -6.65 -12.59 17.67
C GLU A 125 -6.32 -11.27 16.97
N ILE A 126 -6.01 -10.21 17.72
CA ILE A 126 -5.56 -8.92 17.16
C ILE A 126 -4.20 -9.10 16.49
N GLY A 127 -3.30 -9.87 17.10
CA GLY A 127 -1.99 -10.19 16.53
C GLY A 127 -2.09 -10.98 15.22
N LEU A 128 -3.00 -11.96 15.16
CA LEU A 128 -3.27 -12.74 13.95
C LEU A 128 -3.79 -11.87 12.80
N LYS A 129 -4.79 -11.00 13.07
CA LYS A 129 -5.31 -10.05 12.07
C LYS A 129 -4.25 -9.09 11.54
N ILE A 130 -3.37 -8.60 12.42
CA ILE A 130 -2.22 -7.77 12.01
C ILE A 130 -1.29 -8.58 11.09
N LEU A 131 -1.00 -9.84 11.42
CA LEU A 131 -0.14 -10.71 10.62
C LEU A 131 -0.75 -11.03 9.25
N GLU A 132 -2.06 -11.25 9.16
CA GLU A 132 -2.78 -11.41 7.89
C GLU A 132 -2.57 -10.20 6.98
N VAL A 133 -2.79 -8.98 7.50
CA VAL A 133 -2.57 -7.74 6.75
C VAL A 133 -1.11 -7.60 6.30
N VAL A 134 -0.14 -7.94 7.14
CA VAL A 134 1.28 -7.91 6.77
C VAL A 134 1.57 -8.92 5.66
N SER A 135 1.00 -10.12 5.74
CA SER A 135 1.18 -11.19 4.76
C SER A 135 0.58 -10.82 3.40
N GLU A 136 -0.63 -10.23 3.38
CA GLU A 136 -1.24 -9.71 2.16
C GLU A 136 -0.39 -8.62 1.50
N ARG A 137 0.22 -7.74 2.30
CA ARG A 137 1.12 -6.70 1.78
C ARG A 137 2.42 -7.29 1.25
N LEU A 138 2.97 -8.31 1.91
CA LEU A 138 4.16 -9.01 1.44
C LEU A 138 3.90 -9.67 0.07
N LEU A 139 2.78 -10.39 -0.08
CA LEU A 139 2.38 -10.99 -1.35
C LEU A 139 2.23 -9.95 -2.47
N LYS A 140 1.63 -8.78 -2.18
CA LYS A 140 1.54 -7.67 -3.15
C LYS A 140 2.92 -7.17 -3.58
N LEU A 141 3.87 -7.07 -2.65
CA LEU A 141 5.24 -6.66 -2.95
C LEU A 141 6.00 -7.73 -3.73
N GLU A 142 5.82 -9.01 -3.42
CA GLU A 142 6.40 -10.13 -4.17
C GLU A 142 5.88 -10.16 -5.60
N ASN A 143 4.57 -9.99 -5.81
CA ASN A 143 3.98 -9.90 -7.15
C ASN A 143 4.53 -8.70 -7.93
N LEU A 144 4.67 -7.54 -7.27
CA LEU A 144 5.30 -6.36 -7.89
C LEU A 144 6.77 -6.64 -8.25
N ALA A 145 7.53 -7.26 -7.36
CA ALA A 145 8.93 -7.60 -7.59
C ALA A 145 9.08 -8.62 -8.72
N GLN A 146 8.23 -9.65 -8.76
CA GLN A 146 8.15 -10.60 -9.88
C GLN A 146 7.83 -9.88 -11.18
N ASN A 147 6.83 -9.00 -11.20
CA ASN A 147 6.52 -8.18 -12.37
C ASN A 147 7.68 -7.27 -12.78
N LEU A 148 8.50 -6.79 -11.85
CA LEU A 148 9.69 -6.00 -12.21
C LEU A 148 10.85 -6.87 -12.68
N ALA A 149 10.96 -8.11 -12.17
CA ALA A 149 12.06 -9.04 -12.44
C ALA A 149 11.82 -9.96 -13.65
N THR A 150 10.56 -10.24 -14.01
CA THR A 150 10.21 -10.90 -15.27
C THR A 150 10.56 -9.94 -16.40
N ASN A 151 11.74 -10.16 -16.98
CA ASN A 151 12.23 -9.43 -18.14
C ASN A 151 11.35 -9.65 -19.38
N ASP A 152 10.42 -10.61 -19.36
CA ASP A 152 9.47 -10.78 -20.45
C ASP A 152 8.21 -9.94 -20.24
N VAL A 153 8.18 -8.80 -20.93
CA VAL A 153 6.99 -7.95 -21.08
C VAL A 153 5.78 -8.74 -21.59
N GLU A 154 6.01 -9.79 -22.37
CA GLU A 154 4.95 -10.64 -22.91
C GLU A 154 4.21 -11.42 -21.82
N THR A 155 4.94 -12.07 -20.91
CA THR A 155 4.38 -12.77 -19.74
C THR A 155 3.50 -11.86 -18.90
N ARG A 156 3.93 -10.61 -18.65
CA ARG A 156 3.15 -9.65 -17.84
C ARG A 156 1.87 -9.20 -18.52
N ILE A 157 1.91 -9.02 -19.84
CA ILE A 157 0.71 -8.69 -20.61
C ILE A 157 -0.23 -9.90 -20.66
N ALA A 158 0.31 -11.12 -20.80
CA ALA A 158 -0.49 -12.34 -20.73
C ALA A 158 -1.18 -12.49 -19.37
N GLN A 159 -0.45 -12.28 -18.26
CA GLN A 159 -1.01 -12.32 -16.92
C GLN A 159 -2.11 -11.27 -16.73
N LEU A 160 -1.88 -10.03 -17.16
CA LEU A 160 -2.89 -8.97 -17.08
C LEU A 160 -4.17 -9.35 -17.84
N ILE A 161 -4.06 -9.93 -19.05
CA ILE A 161 -5.23 -10.34 -19.83
C ILE A 161 -6.00 -11.46 -19.12
N LEU A 162 -5.29 -12.42 -18.51
CA LEU A 162 -5.89 -13.52 -17.73
C LEU A 162 -6.57 -13.02 -16.46
N ASP A 163 -6.02 -12.00 -15.79
CA ASP A 163 -6.64 -11.42 -14.61
C ASP A 163 -7.91 -10.64 -15.00
N LEU A 164 -7.84 -9.85 -16.08
CA LEU A 164 -9.01 -9.14 -16.62
C LEU A 164 -10.10 -10.10 -17.13
N SER A 165 -9.73 -11.28 -17.64
CA SER A 165 -10.71 -12.29 -18.06
C SER A 165 -11.44 -12.91 -16.86
N LYS A 166 -10.75 -13.12 -15.74
CA LYS A 166 -11.38 -13.60 -14.49
C LYS A 166 -12.31 -12.56 -13.88
N GLU A 167 -11.91 -11.29 -13.90
CA GLU A 167 -12.69 -10.21 -13.29
C GLU A 167 -13.88 -9.75 -14.14
N ASN A 168 -13.67 -9.59 -15.45
CA ASN A 168 -14.60 -8.89 -16.35
C ASN A 168 -14.92 -9.71 -17.62
N GLY A 169 -14.54 -10.99 -17.66
CA GLY A 169 -14.77 -11.87 -18.79
C GLY A 169 -16.20 -12.41 -18.85
N ARG A 170 -16.72 -12.56 -20.06
CA ARG A 170 -17.97 -13.26 -20.37
C ARG A 170 -17.71 -14.30 -21.45
N ASN A 171 -18.03 -15.55 -21.17
CA ASN A 171 -17.93 -16.63 -22.16
C ASN A 171 -18.89 -16.37 -23.33
N ILE A 172 -18.37 -16.52 -24.55
CA ILE A 172 -19.07 -16.44 -25.82
C ILE A 172 -18.64 -17.61 -26.72
N ASP A 173 -19.35 -17.85 -27.82
CA ASP A 173 -19.12 -19.02 -28.69
C ASP A 173 -17.68 -19.15 -29.23
N ARG A 174 -16.98 -18.01 -29.37
CA ARG A 174 -15.62 -17.94 -29.93
C ARG A 174 -14.52 -17.68 -28.90
N GLY A 175 -14.81 -17.70 -27.60
CA GLY A 175 -13.83 -17.44 -26.53
C GLY A 175 -14.37 -16.65 -25.36
N ILE A 176 -13.51 -15.90 -24.66
CA ILE A 176 -13.89 -15.06 -23.53
C ILE A 176 -13.86 -13.60 -23.94
N GLU A 177 -15.02 -12.95 -23.93
CA GLU A 177 -15.11 -11.50 -24.16
C GLU A 177 -14.75 -10.73 -22.89
N ILE A 178 -13.71 -9.90 -22.98
CA ILE A 178 -13.20 -9.07 -21.90
C ILE A 178 -13.53 -7.61 -22.21
N LYS A 179 -14.36 -6.98 -21.37
CA LYS A 179 -14.56 -5.53 -21.41
C LYS A 179 -13.42 -4.86 -20.64
N LEU A 180 -12.63 -4.05 -21.35
CA LEU A 180 -11.53 -3.30 -20.74
C LEU A 180 -12.06 -2.11 -19.96
N SER A 181 -11.92 -2.16 -18.64
CA SER A 181 -12.07 -1.00 -17.74
C SER A 181 -10.85 -0.07 -17.78
N LEU A 182 -9.72 -0.57 -18.29
CA LEU A 182 -8.43 0.12 -18.34
C LEU A 182 -8.13 0.62 -19.76
N THR A 183 -7.63 1.85 -19.87
CA THR A 183 -7.04 2.36 -21.12
C THR A 183 -5.66 1.75 -21.38
N ARG A 184 -5.11 1.95 -22.58
CA ARG A 184 -3.74 1.51 -22.88
C ARG A 184 -2.68 2.19 -22.01
N GLU A 185 -2.95 3.42 -21.57
CA GLU A 185 -2.07 4.16 -20.67
C GLU A 185 -2.15 3.59 -19.25
N ASP A 186 -3.35 3.22 -18.79
CA ASP A 186 -3.52 2.54 -17.50
C ASP A 186 -2.79 1.18 -17.48
N MET A 187 -2.90 0.40 -18.57
CA MET A 187 -2.16 -0.87 -18.72
C MET A 187 -0.64 -0.66 -18.70
N SER A 188 -0.17 0.40 -19.36
CA SER A 188 1.24 0.82 -19.37
C SER A 188 1.73 1.13 -17.95
N ASN A 189 0.97 1.92 -17.20
CA ASN A 189 1.30 2.27 -15.81
C ASN A 189 1.25 1.06 -14.88
N TYR A 190 0.30 0.15 -15.10
CA TYR A 190 0.16 -1.07 -14.31
C TYR A 190 1.31 -2.07 -14.53
N ILE A 191 1.69 -2.31 -15.79
CA ILE A 191 2.74 -3.27 -16.15
C ILE A 191 4.15 -2.64 -16.02
N GLY A 192 4.26 -1.32 -16.07
CA GLY A 192 5.53 -0.60 -16.04
C GLY A 192 6.29 -0.64 -17.36
N VAL A 193 5.60 -0.53 -18.49
CA VAL A 193 6.20 -0.52 -19.85
C VAL A 193 5.56 0.55 -20.71
N ALA A 194 6.29 1.10 -21.68
CA ALA A 194 5.76 2.13 -22.58
C ALA A 194 4.49 1.66 -23.33
N ARG A 195 3.56 2.59 -23.59
CA ARG A 195 2.28 2.37 -24.31
C ARG A 195 2.47 1.71 -25.67
N GLU A 196 3.53 2.06 -26.40
CA GLU A 196 3.91 1.47 -27.68
C GLU A 196 4.23 -0.02 -27.52
N THR A 197 4.86 -0.40 -26.41
CA THR A 197 5.21 -1.79 -26.11
C THR A 197 3.96 -2.63 -25.84
N ILE A 198 2.99 -2.10 -25.08
CA ILE A 198 1.67 -2.73 -24.89
C ILE A 198 1.01 -2.98 -26.24
N SER A 199 0.94 -1.93 -27.07
CA SER A 199 0.26 -2.01 -28.38
C SER A 199 0.91 -3.05 -29.30
N ARG A 200 2.26 -3.09 -29.34
CA ARG A 200 3.03 -4.06 -30.12
C ARG A 200 2.82 -5.50 -29.66
N LYS A 201 2.82 -5.76 -28.35
CA LYS A 201 2.66 -7.11 -27.80
C LYS A 201 1.23 -7.63 -27.94
N LEU A 202 0.22 -6.77 -27.79
CA LEU A 202 -1.16 -7.14 -28.06
C LEU A 202 -1.38 -7.47 -29.54
N LYS A 203 -0.75 -6.70 -30.44
CA LYS A 203 -0.78 -6.99 -31.87
C LYS A 203 -0.13 -8.35 -32.16
N LYS A 204 1.00 -8.68 -31.52
CA LYS A 204 1.64 -10.00 -31.60
C LYS A 204 0.68 -11.13 -31.19
N PHE A 205 0.05 -11.04 -30.01
CA PHE A 205 -0.92 -12.05 -29.57
C PHE A 205 -2.13 -12.16 -30.50
N GLN A 206 -2.53 -11.05 -31.13
CA GLN A 206 -3.59 -11.08 -32.13
C GLN A 206 -3.16 -11.76 -33.43
N ASP A 207 -1.94 -11.51 -33.90
CA ASP A 207 -1.38 -12.14 -35.10
C ASP A 207 -1.12 -13.64 -34.88
N GLU A 208 -0.89 -14.07 -33.62
CA GLU A 208 -0.77 -15.47 -33.22
C GLU A 208 -2.13 -16.18 -33.04
N GLY A 209 -3.24 -15.43 -33.13
CA GLY A 209 -4.60 -15.95 -32.95
C GLY A 209 -4.97 -16.25 -31.50
N ILE A 210 -4.21 -15.73 -30.53
CA ILE A 210 -4.46 -15.93 -29.10
C ILE A 210 -5.56 -14.99 -28.60
N ILE A 211 -5.58 -13.76 -29.12
CA ILE A 211 -6.59 -12.75 -28.79
C ILE A 211 -7.12 -12.07 -30.05
N GLU A 212 -8.22 -11.34 -29.91
CA GLU A 212 -8.72 -10.39 -30.89
C GLU A 212 -9.01 -9.05 -30.21
N VAL A 213 -8.37 -7.98 -30.65
CA VAL A 213 -8.60 -6.63 -30.11
C VAL A 213 -9.71 -5.96 -30.92
N ILE A 214 -10.81 -5.58 -30.25
CA ILE A 214 -11.94 -4.89 -30.85
C ILE A 214 -11.96 -3.44 -30.36
N GLY A 215 -11.41 -2.55 -31.18
CA GLY A 215 -11.23 -1.13 -30.84
C GLY A 215 -10.36 -0.96 -29.59
N ASN A 216 -10.72 0.01 -28.74
CA ASN A 216 -9.90 0.36 -27.56
C ASN A 216 -10.45 -0.18 -26.24
N LYS A 217 -11.62 -0.82 -26.24
CA LYS A 217 -12.37 -1.16 -25.02
C LYS A 217 -12.72 -2.64 -24.88
N LYS A 218 -12.33 -3.48 -25.84
CA LYS A 218 -12.68 -4.90 -25.82
C LYS A 218 -11.54 -5.76 -26.34
N ILE A 219 -11.31 -6.87 -25.66
CA ILE A 219 -10.44 -7.97 -26.11
C ILE A 219 -11.27 -9.25 -26.07
N ILE A 220 -11.11 -10.12 -27.05
CA ILE A 220 -11.63 -11.48 -27.00
C ILE A 220 -10.44 -12.41 -26.85
N LEU A 221 -10.42 -13.18 -25.78
CA LEU A 221 -9.45 -14.23 -25.57
C LEU A 221 -9.91 -15.48 -26.30
N LEU A 222 -9.23 -15.82 -27.39
CA LEU A 222 -9.57 -16.92 -28.29
C LEU A 222 -9.00 -18.25 -27.78
N ASP A 223 -7.78 -18.20 -27.21
CA ASP A 223 -7.06 -19.38 -26.73
C ASP A 223 -6.42 -19.11 -25.36
N GLU A 224 -7.15 -19.40 -24.29
CA GLU A 224 -6.70 -19.20 -22.91
C GLU A 224 -5.49 -20.08 -22.57
N GLU A 225 -5.45 -21.32 -23.05
CA GLU A 225 -4.38 -22.27 -22.73
C GLU A 225 -3.07 -21.84 -23.40
N ARG A 226 -3.13 -21.39 -24.65
CA ARG A 226 -1.95 -20.85 -25.33
C ARG A 226 -1.46 -19.56 -24.67
N LEU A 227 -2.36 -18.71 -24.18
CA LEU A 227 -1.98 -17.53 -23.40
C LEU A 227 -1.31 -17.89 -22.07
N LYS A 228 -1.82 -18.90 -21.34
CA LYS A 228 -1.18 -19.46 -20.13
C LYS A 228 0.21 -20.03 -20.42
N GLY A 229 0.44 -20.55 -21.62
CA GLY A 229 1.76 -21.01 -22.07
C GLY A 229 2.86 -19.93 -21.96
N HIS A 230 2.51 -18.64 -22.09
CA HIS A 230 3.44 -17.52 -21.93
C HIS A 230 3.77 -17.20 -20.46
N LEU A 231 3.14 -17.87 -19.49
CA LEU A 231 3.44 -17.75 -18.06
C LEU A 231 4.53 -18.73 -17.58
N SER A 232 4.91 -19.70 -18.41
CA SER A 232 5.82 -20.78 -18.01
C SER A 232 7.23 -20.56 -18.58
N LEU A 233 8.15 -20.12 -17.72
CA LEU A 233 9.59 -20.34 -17.84
C LEU A 233 10.11 -20.95 -16.53
#